data_AF-A0A6L7LQR5-F1
#
_entry.id   AF-A0A6L7LQR5-F1
#
_cell.length_a   1.000
_cell.length_b   1.000
_cell.length_c   1.000
_cell.angle_alpha   90.00
_cell.angle_beta   90.00
_cell.angle_gamma   90.00
#
_symmetry.space_group_name_H-M   'P 1'
#
loop_
_entity.id
_entity.type
_entity.pdbx_description
1 polymer ?
#
loop_
_entity_poly.entity_id
_entity_poly.type
_entity_poly.pdbx_seq_one_letter_code
_entity_poly.pdbx_strand_id
1 'polypeptide(L)'
;MRSLHPDTVLAVILLAFAAVLLLFWLPADTDTGLYEIKRGKYTIGDALAPAFAGAVMAVAGLLLLFGPRARDAPKLDTNHVWFLSAMIAIVLAGMVLMRWAGPLATILFADDDYRLLRDTVPWKYLGFASGGFVIVAGASSVVEGRFSRNAALAGIVAVLLIIALYDLPFDDLLLPPNGDV
;
A
#
# COMPACT_ATOMS: atom_id res chain seq x y z
N MET A 1 -31.73 -5.92 -23.44
CA MET A 1 -30.31 -6.04 -23.02
C MET A 1 -30.30 -6.50 -21.57
N ARG A 2 -29.76 -7.69 -21.25
CA ARG A 2 -29.62 -8.13 -19.85
C ARG A 2 -28.53 -7.27 -19.20
N SER A 3 -28.87 -6.51 -18.16
CA SER A 3 -27.88 -5.77 -17.37
C SER A 3 -26.90 -6.78 -16.74
N LEU A 4 -25.60 -6.54 -16.93
CA LEU A 4 -24.55 -7.33 -16.28
C LEU A 4 -24.66 -7.15 -14.75
N HIS A 5 -24.40 -8.21 -13.99
CA HIS A 5 -24.39 -8.14 -12.54
C HIS A 5 -23.22 -7.25 -12.07
N PRO A 6 -23.39 -6.39 -11.05
CA PRO A 6 -22.32 -5.50 -10.56
C PRO A 6 -21.01 -6.24 -10.25
N ASP A 7 -21.10 -7.41 -9.61
CA ASP A 7 -19.93 -8.25 -9.30
C ASP A 7 -19.17 -8.69 -10.56
N THR A 8 -19.89 -8.96 -11.67
CA THR A 8 -19.27 -9.33 -12.94
C THR A 8 -18.54 -8.15 -13.56
N VAL A 9 -19.14 -6.95 -13.47
CA VAL A 9 -18.48 -5.72 -13.96
C VAL A 9 -17.22 -5.45 -13.15
N LEU A 10 -17.29 -5.52 -11.82
CA LEU A 10 -16.15 -5.34 -10.94
C LEU A 10 -15.05 -6.39 -11.19
N ALA A 11 -15.43 -7.66 -11.32
CA ALA A 11 -14.52 -8.76 -11.62
C ALA A 11 -13.76 -8.51 -12.93
N VAL A 12 -14.47 -8.14 -14.00
CA VAL A 12 -13.85 -7.85 -15.31
C VAL A 12 -12.90 -6.66 -15.22
N ILE A 13 -13.28 -5.60 -14.50
CA ILE A 13 -12.40 -4.43 -14.30
C ILE A 13 -11.12 -4.85 -13.55
N LEU A 14 -11.23 -5.59 -12.45
CA LEU A 14 -10.08 -6.05 -11.67
C LEU A 14 -9.17 -6.97 -12.49
N LEU A 15 -9.74 -7.92 -13.24
CA LEU A 15 -8.98 -8.83 -14.09
C LEU A 15 -8.29 -8.09 -15.24
N ALA A 16 -8.99 -7.16 -15.90
CA ALA A 16 -8.40 -6.35 -16.96
C ALA A 16 -7.26 -5.48 -16.43
N PHE A 17 -7.46 -4.82 -15.28
CA PHE A 17 -6.43 -4.00 -14.66
C PHE A 17 -5.22 -4.83 -14.22
N ALA A 18 -5.44 -5.97 -13.57
CA ALA A 18 -4.37 -6.88 -13.19
C ALA A 18 -3.61 -7.43 -14.41
N ALA A 19 -4.30 -7.76 -15.50
CA ALA A 19 -3.66 -8.20 -16.73
C ALA A 19 -2.81 -7.09 -17.36
N VAL A 20 -3.33 -5.85 -17.42
CA VAL A 20 -2.55 -4.69 -17.90
C VAL A 20 -1.30 -4.48 -17.04
N LEU A 21 -1.46 -4.50 -15.72
CA LEU A 21 -0.37 -4.31 -14.77
C LEU A 21 0.71 -5.39 -14.93
N LEU A 22 0.32 -6.67 -14.90
CA LEU A 22 1.25 -7.80 -14.85
C LEU A 22 1.88 -8.14 -16.20
N LEU A 23 1.14 -7.97 -17.30
CA LEU A 23 1.58 -8.42 -18.62
C LEU A 23 2.17 -7.31 -19.47
N PHE A 24 1.84 -6.04 -19.19
CA PHE A 24 2.28 -4.91 -20.01
C PHE A 24 3.11 -3.92 -19.22
N TRP A 25 2.66 -3.48 -18.05
CA TRP A 25 3.38 -2.45 -17.29
C TRP A 25 4.65 -3.01 -16.64
N LEU A 26 4.51 -4.09 -15.86
CA LEU A 26 5.62 -4.68 -15.11
C LEU A 26 6.80 -5.14 -15.99
N PRO A 27 6.56 -5.82 -17.13
CA PRO A 27 7.65 -6.23 -18.02
C PRO A 27 8.23 -5.07 -18.83
N ALA A 28 7.49 -3.97 -19.00
CA ALA A 28 8.02 -2.76 -19.63
C ALA A 28 8.86 -1.92 -18.68
N ASP A 29 8.62 -2.04 -17.37
CA ASP A 29 9.31 -1.27 -16.33
C ASP A 29 10.59 -1.97 -15.84
N THR A 30 10.62 -3.31 -15.81
CA THR A 30 11.77 -4.08 -15.30
C THR A 30 12.15 -5.26 -16.20
N ASP A 31 13.46 -5.48 -16.39
CA ASP A 31 14.00 -6.51 -17.30
C ASP A 31 13.50 -7.94 -17.03
N THR A 32 13.12 -8.27 -15.79
CA THR A 32 12.66 -9.62 -15.41
C THR A 32 11.30 -9.66 -14.70
N GLY A 33 10.68 -8.49 -14.48
CA GLY A 33 9.40 -8.37 -13.78
C GLY A 33 9.44 -8.52 -12.25
N LEU A 34 10.50 -9.11 -11.65
CA LEU A 34 10.54 -9.40 -10.20
C LEU A 34 11.90 -9.11 -9.52
N TYR A 35 13.01 -9.28 -10.24
CA TYR A 35 14.35 -9.09 -9.69
C TYR A 35 15.21 -8.26 -10.64
N GLU A 36 16.03 -7.38 -10.07
CA GLU A 36 16.97 -6.59 -10.85
C GLU A 36 18.40 -7.05 -10.57
N ILE A 37 19.18 -7.24 -11.63
CA ILE A 37 20.60 -7.58 -11.50
C ILE A 37 21.39 -6.27 -11.53
N LYS A 38 21.57 -5.65 -10.36
CA LYS A 38 22.42 -4.47 -10.23
C LYS A 38 23.82 -4.89 -9.79
N ARG A 39 24.82 -4.65 -10.66
CA ARG A 39 26.25 -4.92 -10.39
C ARG A 39 26.54 -6.35 -9.90
N GLY A 40 25.85 -7.34 -10.45
CA GLY A 40 26.05 -8.77 -10.13
C GLY A 40 25.41 -9.23 -8.81
N LYS A 41 24.68 -8.36 -8.10
CA LYS A 41 23.81 -8.74 -6.99
C LYS A 41 22.36 -8.84 -7.49
N TYR A 42 21.67 -9.89 -7.04
CA TYR A 42 20.22 -10.00 -7.20
C TYR A 42 19.56 -9.13 -6.14
N THR A 43 18.96 -8.03 -6.56
CA THR A 43 18.17 -7.16 -5.69
C THR A 43 16.69 -7.37 -6.02
N ILE A 44 15.84 -7.49 -4.99
CA ILE A 44 14.40 -7.51 -5.18
C ILE A 44 14.00 -6.16 -5.79
N GLY A 45 13.40 -6.19 -6.98
CA GLY A 45 12.96 -4.98 -7.65
C GLY A 45 11.78 -4.33 -6.93
N ASP A 46 11.66 -3.02 -7.06
CA ASP A 46 10.47 -2.24 -6.71
C ASP A 46 9.18 -2.77 -7.37
N ALA A 47 9.32 -3.44 -8.51
CA ALA A 47 8.31 -4.22 -9.22
C ALA A 47 7.64 -5.33 -8.38
N LEU A 48 8.26 -5.87 -7.33
CA LEU A 48 7.69 -6.96 -6.53
C LEU A 48 6.34 -6.58 -5.89
N ALA A 49 6.23 -5.37 -5.34
CA ALA A 49 5.02 -4.93 -4.65
C ALA A 49 3.84 -4.73 -5.63
N PRO A 50 4.00 -4.03 -6.76
CA PRO A 50 3.01 -4.01 -7.84
C PRO A 50 2.65 -5.42 -8.35
N ALA A 51 3.63 -6.31 -8.55
CA ALA A 51 3.37 -7.67 -9.00
C ALA A 51 2.46 -8.44 -8.03
N PHE A 52 2.76 -8.36 -6.73
CA PHE A 52 1.96 -9.00 -5.69
C PHE A 52 0.54 -8.40 -5.63
N ALA A 53 0.41 -7.08 -5.68
CA ALA A 53 -0.89 -6.41 -5.72
C ALA A 53 -1.72 -6.84 -6.95
N GLY A 54 -1.08 -6.90 -8.12
CA GLY A 54 -1.69 -7.41 -9.36
C GLY A 54 -2.20 -8.83 -9.23
N ALA A 55 -1.39 -9.73 -8.67
CA ALA A 55 -1.77 -11.12 -8.45
C ALA A 55 -2.98 -11.25 -7.50
N VAL A 56 -2.97 -10.51 -6.39
CA VAL A 56 -4.10 -10.48 -5.43
C VAL A 56 -5.37 -9.94 -6.11
N MET A 57 -5.27 -8.87 -6.89
CA MET A 57 -6.40 -8.35 -7.67
C MET A 57 -6.94 -9.36 -8.68
N ALA A 58 -6.05 -10.09 -9.37
CA ALA A 58 -6.46 -11.14 -10.30
C ALA A 58 -7.22 -12.26 -9.59
N VAL A 59 -6.70 -12.76 -8.46
CA VAL A 59 -7.37 -13.78 -7.64
C VAL A 59 -8.73 -13.27 -7.14
N ALA A 60 -8.81 -12.04 -6.62
CA ALA A 60 -10.06 -11.44 -6.18
C ALA A 60 -11.08 -11.32 -7.34
N GLY A 61 -10.62 -10.91 -8.52
CA GLY A 61 -11.45 -10.85 -9.72
C GLY A 61 -11.98 -12.22 -10.15
N LEU A 62 -11.16 -13.26 -10.12
CA LEU A 62 -11.60 -14.64 -10.40
C LEU A 62 -12.63 -15.11 -9.36
N LEU A 63 -12.39 -14.85 -8.07
CA LEU A 63 -13.33 -15.20 -7.00
C LEU A 63 -14.68 -14.49 -7.16
N LEU A 64 -14.70 -13.22 -7.57
CA LEU A 64 -15.95 -12.50 -7.86
C LEU A 64 -16.65 -13.02 -9.11
N LEU A 65 -15.89 -13.43 -10.13
CA LEU A 65 -16.45 -13.94 -11.38
C LEU A 65 -17.14 -15.30 -11.20
N PHE A 66 -16.53 -16.19 -10.41
CA PHE A 66 -17.00 -17.55 -10.15
C PHE A 66 -17.78 -17.71 -8.84
N GLY A 67 -17.80 -16.67 -8.00
CA GLY A 67 -18.44 -16.69 -6.69
C GLY A 67 -19.96 -16.79 -6.74
N PRO A 68 -20.60 -17.23 -5.64
CA PRO A 68 -22.05 -17.23 -5.53
C PRO A 68 -22.60 -15.80 -5.70
N ARG A 69 -23.52 -15.62 -6.63
CA ARG A 69 -24.15 -14.31 -6.87
C ARG A 69 -25.25 -14.09 -5.83
N ALA A 70 -25.10 -13.03 -5.03
CA ALA A 70 -26.17 -12.61 -4.16
C ALA A 70 -27.37 -12.18 -5.02
N ARG A 71 -28.52 -12.84 -4.85
CA ARG A 71 -29.74 -12.48 -5.60
C ARG A 71 -30.23 -11.06 -5.30
N ASP A 72 -29.90 -10.56 -4.10
CA ASP A 72 -30.18 -9.21 -3.63
C ASP A 72 -28.87 -8.47 -3.32
N ALA A 73 -28.03 -8.29 -4.35
CA ALA A 73 -26.83 -7.47 -4.20
C ALA A 73 -27.21 -6.06 -3.70
N PRO A 74 -26.59 -5.55 -2.62
CA PRO A 74 -26.85 -4.22 -2.10
C PRO A 74 -26.67 -3.18 -3.21
N LYS A 75 -27.64 -2.28 -3.37
CA LYS A 75 -27.47 -1.13 -4.27
C LYS A 75 -26.45 -0.18 -3.65
N LEU A 76 -25.67 0.47 -4.51
CA LEU A 76 -24.73 1.49 -4.09
C LEU A 76 -25.52 2.62 -3.40
N ASP A 77 -25.21 2.85 -2.12
CA ASP A 77 -25.81 3.90 -1.29
C ASP A 77 -24.72 4.89 -0.85
N THR A 78 -25.13 6.07 -0.42
CA THR A 78 -24.27 7.17 0.05
C THR A 78 -23.31 6.70 1.14
N ASN A 79 -23.75 5.80 2.03
CA ASN A 79 -22.88 5.23 3.06
C ASN A 79 -21.69 4.44 2.50
N HIS A 80 -21.88 3.74 1.38
CA HIS A 80 -20.80 3.01 0.70
C HIS A 80 -19.79 3.98 0.06
N VAL A 81 -20.29 5.07 -0.54
CA VAL A 81 -19.44 6.12 -1.12
C VAL A 81 -18.64 6.82 -0.03
N TRP A 82 -19.29 7.14 1.10
CA TRP A 82 -18.63 7.73 2.26
C TRP A 82 -17.53 6.82 2.80
N PHE A 83 -17.84 5.54 3.04
CA PHE A 83 -16.87 4.54 3.50
C PHE A 83 -15.67 4.45 2.57
N LEU A 84 -15.90 4.34 1.25
CA LEU A 84 -14.84 4.27 0.25
C LEU A 84 -14.00 5.56 0.24
N SER A 85 -14.65 6.72 0.29
CA SER A 85 -13.95 8.01 0.31
C SER A 85 -13.10 8.19 1.58
N ALA A 86 -13.58 7.72 2.74
CA ALA A 86 -12.85 7.73 3.99
C ALA A 86 -11.61 6.81 3.91
N MET A 87 -11.75 5.61 3.33
CA MET A 87 -10.62 4.71 3.09
C MET A 87 -9.55 5.36 2.21
N ILE A 88 -9.95 5.96 1.08
CA ILE A 88 -9.04 6.66 0.17
C ILE A 88 -8.36 7.82 0.90
N ALA A 89 -9.12 8.63 1.64
CA ALA A 89 -8.57 9.77 2.38
C ALA A 89 -7.54 9.34 3.43
N ILE A 90 -7.78 8.24 4.15
CA ILE A 90 -6.82 7.68 5.12
C ILE A 90 -5.54 7.22 4.43
N VAL A 91 -5.65 6.52 3.30
CA VAL A 91 -4.48 6.08 2.52
C VAL A 91 -3.68 7.28 2.03
N LEU A 92 -4.34 8.29 1.47
CA LEU A 92 -3.69 9.52 0.99
C LEU A 92 -3.03 10.29 2.15
N ALA A 93 -3.70 10.44 3.28
CA ALA A 93 -3.14 11.07 4.47
C ALA A 93 -1.90 10.31 4.96
N GLY A 94 -1.97 8.98 5.00
CA GLY A 94 -0.83 8.12 5.31
C GLY A 94 0.34 8.31 4.35
N MET A 95 0.08 8.35 3.04
CA MET A 95 1.11 8.58 2.02
C MET A 95 1.75 9.97 2.12
N VAL A 96 0.95 11.00 2.38
CA VAL A 96 1.45 12.37 2.62
C VAL A 96 2.35 12.39 3.85
N LEU A 97 1.95 11.75 4.95
CA LEU A 97 2.78 11.64 6.13
C LEU A 97 4.06 10.85 5.86
N MET A 98 3.98 9.73 5.14
CA MET A 98 5.17 8.99 4.73
C MET A 98 6.15 9.92 4.02
N ARG A 99 5.68 10.65 3.00
CA ARG A 99 6.51 11.54 2.18
C ARG A 99 7.12 12.71 2.95
N TRP A 100 6.38 13.34 3.86
CA TRP A 100 6.76 14.64 4.41
C TRP A 100 7.20 14.61 5.87
N ALA A 101 6.87 13.57 6.66
CA ALA A 101 7.23 13.55 8.07
C ALA A 101 8.75 13.55 8.30
N GLY A 102 9.52 12.82 7.49
CA GLY A 102 10.99 12.82 7.55
C GLY A 102 11.60 14.20 7.28
N PRO A 103 11.37 14.81 6.09
CA PRO A 103 11.86 16.15 5.78
C PRO A 103 11.41 17.23 6.77
N LEU A 104 10.16 17.18 7.23
CA LEU A 104 9.67 18.14 8.23
C LEU A 104 10.39 17.97 9.58
N ALA A 105 10.65 16.73 10.00
CA ALA A 105 11.35 16.49 11.25
C ALA A 105 12.82 16.98 11.16
N THR A 106 13.51 16.80 10.04
CA THR A 106 14.88 17.31 9.91
C THR A 106 14.92 18.82 9.94
N ILE A 107 13.98 19.52 9.28
CA ILE A 107 13.90 20.99 9.34
C ILE A 107 13.72 21.50 10.78
N LEU A 108 13.01 20.75 11.62
CA LEU A 108 12.68 21.15 12.98
C LEU A 108 13.74 20.75 14.01
N PHE A 109 14.49 19.67 13.76
CA PHE A 109 15.30 19.00 14.79
C PHE A 109 16.72 18.64 14.33
N ALA A 110 17.11 18.91 13.08
CA ALA A 110 18.44 18.64 12.55
C ALA A 110 19.01 19.84 11.77
N ASP A 111 20.33 19.93 11.72
CA ASP A 111 21.04 20.96 10.95
C ASP A 111 21.40 20.48 9.53
N ASP A 112 21.26 19.18 9.26
CA ASP A 112 21.58 18.54 7.98
C ASP A 112 20.34 18.30 7.10
N ASP A 113 20.57 18.19 5.79
CA ASP A 113 19.55 17.82 4.81
C ASP A 113 19.04 16.39 5.05
N TYR A 114 17.72 16.20 4.98
CA TYR A 114 17.06 14.89 5.06
C TYR A 114 17.69 13.85 4.14
N ARG A 115 18.16 14.25 2.95
CA ARG A 115 18.78 13.31 2.01
C ARG A 115 20.03 12.64 2.58
N LEU A 116 20.78 13.32 3.45
CA LEU A 116 21.96 12.78 4.13
C LEU A 116 21.58 11.89 5.32
N LEU A 117 20.45 12.18 5.94
CA LEU A 117 19.97 11.52 7.15
C LEU A 117 18.99 10.37 6.90
N ARG A 118 18.46 10.22 5.67
CA ARG A 118 17.35 9.29 5.33
C ARG A 118 17.62 7.81 5.60
N ASP A 119 18.87 7.41 5.76
CA ASP A 119 19.27 6.04 6.10
C ASP A 119 19.78 5.90 7.55
N THR A 120 19.58 6.93 8.37
CA THR A 120 20.04 6.96 9.76
C THR A 120 18.86 6.98 10.73
N VAL A 121 19.08 6.42 11.92
CA VAL A 121 18.11 6.47 13.01
C VAL A 121 18.14 7.87 13.64
N PRO A 122 16.98 8.48 13.96
CA PRO A 122 15.61 7.94 13.83
C PRO A 122 14.92 8.27 12.50
N TRP A 123 15.55 9.07 11.64
CA TRP A 123 14.93 9.70 10.47
C TRP A 123 14.34 8.70 9.48
N LYS A 124 15.01 7.56 9.26
CA LYS A 124 14.55 6.52 8.34
C LYS A 124 13.18 5.92 8.70
N TYR A 125 12.77 5.99 9.97
CA TYR A 125 11.51 5.41 10.41
C TYR A 125 10.34 6.40 10.49
N LEU A 126 10.59 7.71 10.55
CA LEU A 126 9.54 8.68 10.88
C LEU A 126 8.40 8.71 9.85
N GLY A 127 8.74 8.77 8.57
CA GLY A 127 7.78 8.71 7.47
C GLY A 127 6.99 7.41 7.50
N PHE A 128 7.69 6.28 7.39
CA PHE A 128 7.06 4.97 7.36
C PHE A 128 6.17 4.69 8.58
N ALA A 129 6.66 5.00 9.78
CA ALA A 129 5.95 4.71 11.01
C ALA A 129 4.71 5.58 11.19
N SER A 130 4.81 6.89 10.96
CA SER A 130 3.67 7.80 11.09
C SER A 130 2.59 7.53 10.05
N GLY A 131 2.98 7.38 8.79
CA GLY A 131 2.03 7.12 7.71
C GLY A 131 1.42 5.72 7.79
N GLY A 132 2.23 4.70 8.09
CA GLY A 132 1.75 3.32 8.27
C GLY A 132 0.79 3.20 9.45
N PHE A 133 1.08 3.89 10.56
CA PHE A 133 0.18 3.95 11.71
C PHE A 133 -1.17 4.57 11.33
N VAL A 134 -1.17 5.70 10.62
CA VAL A 134 -2.42 6.35 10.17
C VAL A 134 -3.23 5.45 9.26
N ILE A 135 -2.58 4.72 8.34
CA ILE A 135 -3.28 3.78 7.45
C ILE A 135 -3.95 2.67 8.24
N VAL A 136 -3.19 1.95 9.08
CA VAL A 136 -3.72 0.79 9.82
C VAL A 136 -4.74 1.21 10.87
N ALA A 137 -4.37 2.14 11.76
CA ALA A 137 -5.26 2.59 12.84
C ALA A 137 -6.48 3.33 12.29
N GLY A 138 -6.31 4.14 11.24
CA GLY A 138 -7.41 4.84 10.57
C GLY A 138 -8.38 3.88 9.90
N ALA A 139 -7.88 2.91 9.13
CA ALA A 139 -8.71 1.89 8.51
C ALA A 139 -9.50 1.08 9.54
N SER A 140 -8.82 0.61 10.59
CA SER A 140 -9.48 -0.07 11.71
C SER A 140 -10.56 0.78 12.36
N SER A 141 -10.30 2.08 12.56
CA SER A 141 -11.26 2.99 13.21
C SER A 141 -12.52 3.22 12.39
N VAL A 142 -12.39 3.28 11.06
CA VAL A 142 -13.56 3.40 10.17
C VAL A 142 -14.36 2.11 10.15
N VAL A 143 -13.69 0.94 10.13
CA VAL A 143 -14.36 -0.36 10.21
C VAL A 143 -15.08 -0.54 11.56
N GLU A 144 -14.48 -0.10 12.66
CA GLU A 144 -15.08 -0.16 14.00
C GLU A 144 -16.11 0.95 14.26
N GLY A 145 -16.20 1.96 13.40
CA GLY A 145 -17.02 3.16 13.59
C GLY A 145 -16.58 4.07 14.74
N ARG A 146 -15.41 3.82 15.33
CA ARG A 146 -14.82 4.60 16.44
C ARG A 146 -13.32 4.42 16.49
N PHE A 147 -12.61 5.43 16.99
CA PHE A 147 -11.19 5.26 17.33
C PHE A 147 -11.05 4.45 18.61
N SER A 148 -10.39 3.30 18.53
CA SER A 148 -10.18 2.42 19.69
C SER A 148 -8.70 2.29 20.04
N ARG A 149 -8.43 2.02 21.32
CA ARG A 149 -7.07 1.70 21.77
C ARG A 149 -6.52 0.46 21.05
N ASN A 150 -7.39 -0.48 20.71
CA ASN A 150 -7.02 -1.69 19.98
C ASN A 150 -6.58 -1.36 18.55
N ALA A 151 -7.29 -0.47 17.86
CA ALA A 151 -6.91 0.02 16.53
C ALA A 151 -5.53 0.71 16.57
N ALA A 152 -5.28 1.56 17.58
CA ALA A 152 -3.98 2.20 17.75
C ALA A 152 -2.86 1.19 18.02
N LEU A 153 -3.08 0.22 18.91
CA LEU A 153 -2.10 -0.82 19.21
C LEU A 153 -1.82 -1.71 17.99
N ALA A 154 -2.86 -2.10 17.25
CA ALA A 154 -2.73 -2.85 16.01
C ALA A 154 -1.89 -2.08 14.98
N GLY A 155 -2.12 -0.77 14.85
CA GLY A 155 -1.31 0.09 13.98
C GLY A 155 0.16 0.12 14.38
N ILE A 156 0.46 0.33 15.66
CA ILE A 156 1.84 0.34 16.18
C ILE A 156 2.51 -1.01 15.94
N VAL A 157 1.85 -2.11 16.32
CA VAL A 157 2.40 -3.47 16.17
C VAL A 157 2.62 -3.81 14.70
N ALA A 158 1.66 -3.51 13.82
CA ALA A 158 1.79 -3.77 12.39
C ALA A 158 2.97 -3.00 11.78
N VAL A 159 3.10 -1.72 12.09
CA VAL A 159 4.23 -0.89 11.63
C VAL A 159 5.57 -1.47 12.11
N LEU A 160 5.69 -1.80 13.40
CA LEU A 160 6.93 -2.33 13.96
C LEU A 160 7.29 -3.69 13.35
N LEU A 161 6.30 -4.55 13.11
CA LEU A 161 6.51 -5.83 12.44
C LEU A 161 6.97 -5.65 11.01
N ILE A 162 6.40 -4.71 10.26
CA ILE A 162 6.82 -4.43 8.88
C ILE A 162 8.23 -3.82 8.85
N ILE A 163 8.53 -2.88 9.75
CA ILE A 163 9.89 -2.36 9.92
C ILE A 163 10.86 -3.51 10.21
N ALA A 164 10.57 -4.37 11.18
CA ALA A 164 11.42 -5.50 11.51
C ALA A 164 11.59 -6.47 10.33
N LEU A 165 10.53 -6.73 9.57
CA LEU A 165 10.55 -7.64 8.43
C LEU A 165 11.40 -7.14 7.27
N TYR A 166 11.46 -5.81 7.06
CA TYR A 166 12.20 -5.22 5.94
C TYR A 166 13.58 -4.66 6.33
N ASP A 167 13.73 -4.12 7.54
CA ASP A 167 14.97 -3.45 7.97
C ASP A 167 15.96 -4.40 8.65
N LEU A 168 15.51 -5.51 9.26
CA LEU A 168 16.42 -6.48 9.89
C LEU A 168 17.11 -7.45 8.91
N PRO A 169 16.43 -8.00 7.88
CA PRO A 169 17.08 -8.94 6.97
C PRO A 169 17.76 -8.27 5.76
N PHE A 170 17.52 -6.98 5.52
CA PHE A 170 18.02 -6.28 4.34
C PHE A 170 18.70 -4.95 4.73
N ASP A 171 20.02 -4.99 4.91
CA ASP A 171 20.82 -3.82 5.30
C ASP A 171 20.79 -2.68 4.25
N ASP A 172 20.58 -3.01 2.98
CA ASP A 172 20.59 -2.05 1.85
C ASP A 172 19.16 -1.58 1.45
N LEU A 173 18.11 -2.03 2.16
CA LEU A 173 16.73 -1.72 1.78
C LEU A 173 16.21 -0.48 2.51
N LEU A 174 16.09 0.62 1.77
CA LEU A 174 15.47 1.84 2.27
C LEU A 174 13.95 1.67 2.39
N LEU A 175 13.41 1.80 3.60
CA LEU A 175 11.97 1.84 3.83
C LEU A 175 11.34 3.00 3.04
N PRO A 176 10.13 2.85 2.46
CA PRO A 176 9.42 3.97 1.86
C PRO A 176 9.22 5.11 2.87
N PRO A 177 9.41 6.39 2.51
CA PRO A 177 9.73 6.92 1.18
C PRO A 177 11.23 7.17 0.94
N ASN A 178 12.13 6.61 1.77
CA ASN A 178 13.54 7.03 1.85
C ASN A 178 14.37 6.71 0.58
N GLY A 179 13.78 6.10 -0.45
CA GLY A 179 14.41 5.89 -1.75
C GLY A 179 14.83 7.19 -2.46
N ASP A 180 15.43 7.04 -3.64
CA ASP A 180 15.86 8.20 -4.44
C ASP A 180 14.65 8.96 -5.01
N VAL A 181 14.48 10.19 -4.54
CA VAL A 181 13.56 11.18 -5.10
C VAL A 181 14.26 12.53 -5.17
#